data_AF-A0A2S5LHE4-F1
#
_entry.id   AF-A0A2S5LHE4-F1
#
_cell.length_a   1.000
_cell.length_b   1.000
_cell.length_c   1.000
_cell.angle_alpha   90.00
_cell.angle_beta   90.00
_cell.angle_gamma   90.00
#
_symmetry.space_group_name_H-M   'P 1'
#
loop_
_entity.id
_entity.type
_entity.pdbx_description
1 polymer ?
#
loop_
_entity_poly.entity_id
_entity_poly.type
_entity_poly.pdbx_seq_one_letter_code
_entity_poly.pdbx_strand_id
1 'polypeptide(L)'
;VAIPLREQVERFTEGLRNWAEAHRAALTENGKRKFADLGTGKIEWRLAPPRVSIRGVDEVIGRIKTLGLSVFLRTKEEIDKEAMLREPEKARLIAGVSIGTAGENFSVEPFEAEIKGAAE
;
A
#
# COMPACT_ATOMS: atom_id res chain seq x y z
N VAL A 1 26.57 -0.51 -8.31
CA VAL A 1 27.32 0.15 -9.40
C VAL A 1 26.36 0.43 -10.55
N ALA A 2 25.75 1.63 -10.61
CA ALA A 2 24.78 2.03 -11.67
C ALA A 2 24.31 3.50 -11.55
N ILE A 3 24.44 4.11 -10.38
CA ILE A 3 24.02 5.49 -10.07
C ILE A 3 24.48 6.52 -11.16
N PRO A 4 25.76 6.55 -11.61
CA PRO A 4 26.20 7.55 -12.58
C PRO A 4 25.61 7.37 -13.99
N LEU A 5 25.20 6.16 -14.38
CA LEU A 5 24.52 5.97 -15.66
C LEU A 5 23.06 6.41 -15.58
N ARG A 6 22.40 6.16 -14.44
CA ARG A 6 21.02 6.59 -14.22
C ARG A 6 20.88 8.12 -14.25
N GLU A 7 21.78 8.83 -13.59
CA GLU A 7 21.81 10.30 -13.60
C GLU A 7 22.02 10.87 -15.01
N GLN A 8 22.89 10.24 -15.81
CA GLN A 8 23.09 10.63 -17.22
C GLN A 8 21.83 10.43 -18.05
N VAL A 9 21.13 9.30 -17.88
CA VAL A 9 19.86 9.02 -18.55
C VAL A 9 18.80 10.05 -18.16
N GLU A 10 18.67 10.37 -16.88
CA GLU A 10 17.73 11.38 -16.39
C GLU A 10 18.02 12.77 -17.00
N ARG A 11 19.29 13.19 -17.02
CA ARG A 11 19.73 14.44 -17.64
C ARG A 11 19.41 14.50 -19.14
N PHE A 12 19.73 13.45 -19.90
CA PHE A 12 19.44 13.42 -21.34
C PHE A 12 17.92 13.38 -21.61
N THR A 13 17.16 12.66 -20.79
CA THR A 13 15.70 12.60 -20.89
C THR A 13 15.06 13.97 -20.64
N GLU A 14 15.58 14.72 -19.67
CA GLU A 14 15.15 16.09 -19.40
C GLU A 14 15.47 17.04 -20.57
N GLY A 15 16.68 16.95 -21.14
CA GLY A 15 17.04 17.70 -22.35
C GLY A 15 16.12 17.39 -23.53
N LEU A 16 15.84 16.10 -23.76
CA LEU A 16 14.92 15.64 -24.80
C LEU A 16 13.50 16.16 -24.58
N ARG A 17 13.00 16.12 -23.35
CA ARG A 17 11.69 16.66 -22.97
C ARG A 17 11.57 18.14 -23.30
N ASN A 18 12.56 18.94 -22.90
CA ASN A 18 12.55 20.39 -23.12
C ASN A 18 12.56 20.72 -24.62
N TRP A 19 13.38 20.03 -25.41
CA TRP A 19 13.39 20.19 -26.86
C TRP A 19 12.06 19.77 -27.50
N ALA A 20 11.50 18.63 -27.09
CA ALA A 20 10.27 18.09 -27.66
C ALA A 20 9.05 18.96 -27.35
N GLU A 21 8.96 19.55 -26.16
CA GLU A 21 7.90 20.51 -25.82
C GLU A 21 7.99 21.79 -26.67
N ALA A 22 9.20 22.34 -26.88
CA ALA A 22 9.39 23.53 -27.72
C ALA A 22 9.03 23.29 -29.19
N HIS A 23 9.21 22.07 -29.69
CA HIS A 23 8.92 21.68 -31.08
C HIS A 23 7.63 20.87 -31.23
N ARG A 24 6.78 20.84 -30.19
CA ARG A 24 5.62 19.95 -30.11
C ARG A 24 4.69 20.12 -31.30
N ALA A 25 4.41 21.35 -31.71
CA ALA A 25 3.55 21.65 -32.84
C ALA A 25 4.05 20.99 -34.14
N ALA A 26 5.34 21.14 -34.47
CA ALA A 26 5.94 20.49 -35.62
C ALA A 26 5.93 18.95 -35.50
N LEU A 27 6.29 18.43 -34.33
CA LEU A 27 6.36 16.98 -34.07
C LEU A 27 4.99 16.28 -34.15
N THR A 28 3.92 17.01 -33.85
CA THR A 28 2.55 16.49 -33.76
C THR A 28 1.64 16.93 -34.91
N GLU A 29 2.17 17.59 -35.94
CA GLU A 29 1.40 18.20 -37.01
C GLU A 29 0.29 19.13 -36.48
N ASN A 30 0.68 20.06 -35.61
CA ASN A 30 -0.20 20.97 -34.88
C ASN A 30 -1.28 20.22 -34.05
N GLY A 31 -0.90 19.08 -33.47
CA GLY A 31 -1.76 18.30 -32.57
C GLY A 31 -2.64 17.23 -33.23
N LYS A 32 -2.50 16.97 -34.54
CA LYS A 32 -3.21 15.86 -35.21
C LYS A 32 -2.84 14.48 -34.65
N ARG A 33 -1.61 14.34 -34.15
CA ARG A 33 -1.13 13.13 -33.45
C ARG A 33 -0.59 13.47 -32.08
N LYS A 34 -0.54 12.49 -31.19
CA LYS A 34 -0.05 12.66 -29.81
C LYS A 34 1.32 12.04 -29.58
N PHE A 35 2.05 11.75 -30.65
CA PHE A 35 3.37 11.13 -30.58
C PHE A 35 4.24 11.57 -31.77
N ALA A 36 5.54 11.38 -31.62
CA ALA A 36 6.55 11.49 -32.66
C ALA A 36 7.39 10.21 -32.66
N ASP A 37 7.52 9.59 -33.83
CA ASP A 37 8.39 8.45 -34.07
C ASP A 37 9.78 8.96 -34.50
N LEU A 38 10.83 8.48 -33.85
CA LEU A 38 12.22 8.85 -34.09
C LEU A 38 13.02 7.71 -34.76
N GLY A 39 12.37 6.61 -35.13
CA GLY A 39 12.98 5.40 -35.72
C GLY A 39 13.69 4.51 -34.69
N THR A 40 14.40 5.09 -33.73
CA THR A 40 15.03 4.38 -32.59
C THR A 40 14.18 4.37 -31.33
N GLY A 41 13.04 5.07 -31.36
CA GLY A 41 12.14 5.21 -30.23
C GLY A 41 11.00 6.18 -30.55
N LYS A 42 10.14 6.43 -29.56
CA LYS A 42 9.00 7.33 -29.70
C LYS A 42 8.91 8.28 -28.51
N ILE A 43 8.44 9.50 -28.78
CA ILE A 43 8.01 10.47 -27.77
C ILE A 43 6.50 10.57 -27.85
N GLU A 44 5.79 10.53 -26.73
CA GLU A 44 4.35 10.71 -26.73
C GLU A 44 3.86 11.64 -25.62
N TRP A 45 2.80 12.36 -25.93
CA TRP A 45 2.11 13.26 -25.02
C TRP A 45 0.78 12.62 -24.62
N ARG A 46 0.80 11.97 -23.46
CA ARG A 46 -0.38 11.36 -22.85
C ARG A 46 -0.74 12.09 -21.57
N LEU A 47 -2.03 12.21 -21.30
CA LEU A 47 -2.50 12.58 -19.97
C LEU A 47 -2.24 11.39 -19.05
N ALA A 48 -1.62 11.66 -17.91
CA ALA A 48 -1.56 10.67 -16.84
C ALA A 48 -3.01 10.34 -16.39
N PRO A 49 -3.27 9.10 -15.95
CA PRO A 49 -4.55 8.79 -15.33
C PRO A 49 -4.77 9.70 -14.11
N PRO A 50 -6.04 10.00 -13.78
CA PRO A 50 -6.35 10.80 -12.61
C PRO A 50 -5.78 10.13 -11.35
N ARG A 51 -5.23 10.94 -10.45
CA ARG A 51 -4.65 10.47 -9.19
C ARG A 51 -5.32 11.18 -8.03
N VAL A 52 -5.66 10.41 -6.98
CA VAL A 52 -6.17 10.95 -5.72
C VAL A 52 -4.99 11.13 -4.76
N SER A 53 -4.91 12.30 -4.13
CA SER A 53 -3.96 12.59 -3.04
C SER A 53 -4.74 13.05 -1.82
N ILE A 54 -4.40 12.52 -0.66
CA ILE A 54 -5.10 12.77 0.61
C ILE A 54 -4.07 13.29 1.60
N ARG A 55 -4.41 14.37 2.30
CA ARG A 55 -3.66 14.91 3.45
C ARG A 55 -4.60 14.92 4.65
N GLY A 56 -4.09 14.55 5.83
CA GLY A 56 -4.92 14.45 7.04
C GLY A 56 -6.00 13.38 6.90
N VAL A 57 -5.58 12.12 6.80
CA VAL A 57 -6.46 10.97 6.50
C VAL A 57 -7.64 10.90 7.46
N ASP A 58 -7.43 11.08 8.76
CA ASP A 58 -8.49 10.96 9.78
C ASP A 58 -9.56 12.05 9.63
N GLU A 59 -9.17 13.29 9.36
CA GLU A 59 -10.13 14.36 9.13
C GLU A 59 -10.94 14.13 7.87
N VAL A 60 -10.30 13.61 6.81
CA VAL A 60 -10.97 13.27 5.55
C VAL A 60 -11.97 12.14 5.78
N ILE A 61 -11.60 11.10 6.53
CA ILE A 61 -12.53 10.04 6.93
C ILE A 61 -13.71 10.62 7.74
N GLY A 62 -13.44 11.51 8.70
CA GLY A 62 -14.47 12.18 9.49
C GLY A 62 -15.47 12.95 8.63
N ARG A 63 -14.97 13.76 7.69
CA ARG A 63 -15.80 14.51 6.73
C ARG A 63 -16.59 13.59 5.81
N ILE A 64 -15.99 12.50 5.33
CA ILE A 64 -16.68 11.50 4.50
C ILE A 64 -17.86 10.88 5.27
N LYS A 65 -17.67 10.55 6.54
CA LYS A 65 -18.75 10.04 7.42
C LYS A 65 -19.85 11.09 7.62
N THR A 66 -19.49 12.33 7.93
CA THR A 66 -20.47 13.43 8.11
C THR A 66 -21.30 13.69 6.85
N LEU A 67 -20.68 13.60 5.68
CA LEU A 67 -21.36 13.77 4.38
C LEU A 67 -22.13 12.53 3.91
N GLY A 68 -22.05 11.40 4.64
CA GLY A 68 -22.69 10.14 4.26
C GLY A 68 -22.11 9.50 2.99
N LEU A 69 -20.90 9.87 2.58
CA LEU A 69 -20.26 9.38 1.34
C LEU A 69 -19.54 8.05 1.56
N SER A 70 -20.24 7.06 2.13
CA SER A 70 -19.69 5.76 2.52
C SER A 70 -19.05 4.99 1.36
N VAL A 71 -19.41 5.29 0.10
CA VAL A 71 -18.78 4.73 -1.12
C VAL A 71 -17.26 4.93 -1.18
N PHE A 72 -16.72 5.94 -0.48
CA PHE A 72 -15.29 6.21 -0.42
C PHE A 72 -14.57 5.54 0.76
N LEU A 73 -15.31 4.86 1.65
CA LEU A 73 -14.76 4.12 2.78
C LEU A 73 -14.85 2.63 2.49
N ARG A 74 -13.83 1.88 2.92
CA ARG A 74 -13.85 0.41 2.89
C ARG A 74 -13.99 -0.10 4.32
N THR A 75 -14.92 -1.03 4.53
CA THR A 75 -15.09 -1.71 5.82
C THR A 75 -14.43 -3.08 5.73
N LYS A 76 -13.65 -3.44 6.75
CA LYS A 76 -13.13 -4.79 6.97
C LYS A 76 -13.89 -5.37 8.15
N GLU A 77 -14.54 -6.51 7.96
CA GLU A 77 -15.18 -7.26 9.03
C GLU A 77 -14.22 -8.33 9.53
N GLU A 78 -14.00 -8.38 10.84
CA GLU A 78 -13.15 -9.37 11.49
C GLU A 78 -13.92 -10.02 12.64
N ILE A 79 -13.61 -11.29 12.90
CA ILE A 79 -14.23 -12.03 13.99
C ILE A 79 -13.56 -11.61 15.31
N ASP A 80 -14.34 -11.12 16.25
CA ASP A 80 -13.90 -10.85 17.61
C ASP A 80 -14.01 -12.11 18.48
N LYS A 81 -12.90 -12.84 18.61
CA LYS A 81 -12.84 -14.06 19.43
C LYS A 81 -12.95 -13.78 20.93
N GLU A 82 -12.49 -12.62 21.40
CA GLU A 82 -12.59 -12.24 22.81
C GLU A 82 -14.06 -11.98 23.20
N ALA A 83 -14.82 -11.33 22.32
CA ALA A 83 -16.26 -11.19 22.49
C ALA A 83 -16.97 -12.55 22.46
N MET A 84 -16.57 -13.46 21.56
CA MET A 84 -17.09 -14.83 21.54
C MET A 84 -16.80 -15.60 22.82
N LEU A 85 -15.61 -15.43 23.41
CA LEU A 85 -15.25 -16.04 24.70
C LEU A 85 -15.99 -15.42 25.88
N ARG A 86 -16.35 -14.13 25.80
CA ARG A 86 -17.18 -13.44 26.80
C ARG A 86 -18.63 -13.93 26.79
N GLU A 87 -19.15 -14.30 25.62
CA GLU A 87 -20.52 -14.82 25.44
C GLU A 87 -20.53 -16.19 24.74
N PRO A 88 -19.96 -17.23 25.38
CA PRO A 88 -19.66 -18.50 24.72
C PRO A 88 -20.92 -19.24 24.28
N GLU A 89 -22.01 -19.14 25.05
CA GLU A 89 -23.29 -19.77 24.69
C GLU A 89 -23.86 -19.20 23.39
N LYS A 90 -23.80 -17.88 23.18
CA LYS A 90 -24.24 -17.26 21.93
C LYS A 90 -23.31 -17.60 20.77
N ALA A 91 -22.00 -17.62 21.02
CA ALA A 91 -21.02 -17.94 20.00
C ALA A 91 -21.16 -19.39 19.51
N ARG A 92 -21.47 -20.36 20.39
CA ARG A 92 -21.71 -21.78 20.02
C ARG A 92 -22.94 -21.99 19.12
N LEU A 93 -23.91 -21.07 19.11
CA LEU A 93 -25.06 -21.15 18.21
C LEU A 93 -24.68 -20.84 16.74
N ILE A 94 -23.53 -20.24 16.50
CA ILE A 94 -23.06 -19.87 15.17
C ILE A 94 -22.46 -21.09 14.48
N ALA A 95 -23.02 -21.46 13.33
CA ALA A 95 -22.52 -22.58 12.54
C ALA A 95 -21.03 -22.40 12.20
N GLY A 96 -20.21 -23.41 12.51
CA GLY A 96 -18.77 -23.40 12.29
C GLY A 96 -17.94 -22.81 13.45
N VAL A 97 -18.57 -22.32 14.52
CA VAL A 97 -17.86 -21.86 15.72
C VAL A 97 -17.83 -22.99 16.76
N SER A 98 -16.62 -23.35 17.19
CA SER A 98 -16.40 -24.25 18.32
C SER A 98 -15.54 -23.56 19.37
N ILE A 99 -15.95 -23.70 20.64
CA ILE A 99 -15.20 -23.17 21.78
C ILE A 99 -14.76 -24.38 22.63
N GLY A 100 -13.45 -24.58 22.70
CA GLY A 100 -12.87 -25.63 23.55
C GLY A 100 -13.16 -25.38 25.03
N THR A 101 -13.29 -26.45 25.81
CA THR A 101 -13.31 -26.37 27.26
C THR A 101 -11.92 -26.07 27.81
N ALA A 102 -11.85 -25.39 28.97
CA ALA A 102 -10.63 -25.22 29.73
C ALA A 102 -10.22 -26.59 30.32
N GLY A 103 -9.50 -27.38 29.52
CA GLY A 103 -8.80 -28.56 30.02
C GLY A 103 -7.62 -28.17 30.91
N GLU A 104 -7.10 -29.13 31.65
CA GLU A 104 -5.86 -28.93 32.40
C GLU A 104 -4.67 -28.89 31.44
N ASN A 105 -3.86 -27.84 31.52
CA ASN A 105 -2.61 -27.73 30.77
C ASN A 105 -1.44 -28.02 31.71
N PHE A 106 -0.73 -29.13 31.49
CA PHE A 106 0.49 -29.46 32.23
C PHE A 106 1.69 -28.77 31.58
N SER A 107 2.33 -27.85 32.29
CA SER A 107 3.57 -27.19 31.85
C SER A 107 4.68 -27.36 32.88
N VAL A 108 5.88 -27.72 32.41
CA VAL A 108 7.10 -27.72 33.21
C VAL A 108 7.96 -26.56 32.70
N GLU A 109 8.20 -25.58 33.56
CA GLU A 109 9.18 -24.53 33.30
C GLU A 109 10.49 -24.91 34.01
N PRO A 110 11.55 -25.28 33.27
CA PRO A 110 12.84 -25.59 33.88
C PRO A 110 13.42 -24.35 34.56
N PHE A 111 13.95 -24.53 35.77
CA PHE A 111 14.66 -23.47 36.46
C PHE A 111 16.06 -23.31 35.88
N GLU A 112 16.38 -22.12 35.35
CA GLU A 112 17.75 -21.75 34.96
C GLU A 112 18.43 -20.99 36.10
N ALA A 113 19.42 -21.61 36.75
CA ALA A 113 20.32 -20.92 37.66
C ALA A 113 21.59 -20.47 36.92
N GLU A 114 21.96 -19.19 37.02
CA GLU A 114 23.29 -18.73 36.63
C GLU A 114 24.35 -19.41 37.51
N ILE A 115 25.15 -20.30 36.91
CA ILE A 115 26.31 -20.89 37.57
C ILE A 115 27.39 -19.81 37.72
N LYS A 116 27.43 -19.13 38.87
CA LYS A 116 28.58 -18.30 39.25
C LYS A 116 29.68 -19.20 39.82
N GLY A 117 30.53 -19.75 38.95
CA GLY A 117 31.70 -20.52 39.39
C GLY A 117 32.41 -21.40 38.36
N ALA A 118 32.47 -21.02 37.09
CA ALA A 118 33.39 -21.65 36.13
C ALA A 118 34.36 -20.60 35.56
N ALA A 119 35.10 -19.97 36.45
CA ALA A 119 36.35 -19.28 36.17
C ALA A 119 37.30 -19.59 37.33
N GLU A 120 37.94 -20.75 37.27
CA GLU A 120 39.41 -20.95 37.28
C GLU A 120 39.72 -22.45 37.20
#